data_AF-C2KMI1-F1
#
_entry.id   AF-C2KMI1-F1
#
_cell.length_a   1.000
_cell.length_b   1.000
_cell.length_c   1.000
_cell.angle_alpha   90.00
_cell.angle_beta   90.00
_cell.angle_gamma   90.00
#
_symmetry.space_group_name_H-M   'P 1'
#
loop_
_entity.id
_entity.type
_entity.pdbx_description
1 polymer ?
#
loop_
_entity_poly.entity_id
_entity_poly.type
_entity_poly.pdbx_seq_one_letter_code
_entity_poly.pdbx_strand_id
1 'polypeptide(L)'
;MADVVHGYKTIFPIPLGLASTFNPDMMTISSEVAASESAAGGVRVTFAPMTDLVRDPRWGRVMESTGEDPYLNSVMAAASVKGFQGKLPIDENHVAATVKHFAAYGAPEAGRQYNTVDISEWRFRDQYLSSYKAAIDAQAQLVMTSFNTLFGIPATCNKYLMKDILRDELTFD
;
A
#
# COMPACT_ATOMS: atom_id res chain seq x y z
N MET A 1 14.59 3.64 -8.04
CA MET A 1 13.37 3.08 -7.42
C MET A 1 13.63 1.63 -7.05
N ALA A 2 13.06 1.12 -5.97
CA ALA A 2 13.24 -0.27 -5.54
C ALA A 2 12.06 -0.75 -4.67
N ASP A 3 11.89 -2.07 -4.56
CA ASP A 3 11.00 -2.68 -3.55
C ASP A 3 11.69 -2.67 -2.19
N VAL A 4 11.51 -1.59 -1.43
CA VAL A 4 11.95 -1.47 -0.03
C VAL A 4 10.72 -1.63 0.84
N VAL A 5 10.36 -2.88 1.14
CA VAL A 5 9.06 -3.24 1.73
C VAL A 5 9.08 -3.23 3.26
N HIS A 6 10.11 -3.78 3.87
CA HIS A 6 10.24 -3.88 5.34
C HIS A 6 11.70 -3.72 5.79
N GLY A 7 12.44 -2.85 5.11
CA GLY A 7 13.87 -2.63 5.33
C GLY A 7 14.68 -2.57 4.04
N TYR A 8 15.90 -2.02 4.10
CA TYR A 8 16.83 -1.96 2.98
C TYR A 8 18.06 -2.85 3.19
N LYS A 9 18.89 -2.55 4.19
CA LYS A 9 19.96 -3.42 4.70
C LYS A 9 19.59 -3.98 6.06
N THR A 10 19.06 -3.12 6.94
CA THR A 10 18.43 -3.55 8.18
C THR A 10 17.02 -4.03 7.87
N ILE A 11 16.74 -5.31 8.14
CA ILE A 11 15.47 -5.96 7.79
C ILE A 11 14.59 -6.09 9.04
N PHE A 12 13.42 -5.46 9.00
CA PHE A 12 12.38 -5.55 10.03
C PHE A 12 11.47 -6.76 9.79
N PRO A 13 10.57 -7.12 10.73
CA PRO A 13 9.52 -8.10 10.45
C PRO A 13 8.73 -7.73 9.18
N ILE A 14 8.24 -8.74 8.47
CA ILE A 14 7.33 -8.53 7.33
C ILE A 14 6.13 -7.66 7.74
N PRO A 15 5.48 -6.93 6.79
CA PRO A 15 4.37 -6.03 7.11
C PRO A 15 3.26 -6.64 7.97
N LEU A 16 2.92 -7.91 7.75
CA LEU A 16 1.93 -8.62 8.58
C LEU A 16 2.37 -8.76 10.05
N GLY A 17 3.67 -8.98 10.27
CA GLY A 17 4.27 -9.02 11.61
C GLY A 17 4.35 -7.64 12.25
N LEU A 18 4.69 -6.60 11.47
CA LEU A 18 4.68 -5.21 11.94
C LEU A 18 3.27 -4.77 12.35
N ALA A 19 2.24 -5.14 11.60
CA ALA A 19 0.85 -4.85 11.93
C ALA A 19 0.42 -5.49 13.27
N SER A 20 0.97 -6.65 13.60
CA SER A 20 0.71 -7.36 14.86
C SER A 20 1.25 -6.63 16.10
N THR A 21 2.01 -5.54 15.93
CA THR A 21 2.38 -4.64 17.04
C THR A 21 1.22 -3.77 17.50
N PHE A 22 0.20 -3.56 16.64
CA PHE A 22 -0.87 -2.58 16.83
C PHE A 22 -0.35 -1.17 17.14
N ASN A 23 0.91 -0.88 16.77
CA ASN A 23 1.60 0.35 17.09
C ASN A 23 2.05 1.07 15.80
N PRO A 24 1.33 2.11 15.36
CA PRO A 24 1.70 2.86 14.16
C PRO A 24 3.03 3.60 14.29
N ASP A 25 3.49 3.92 15.50
CA ASP A 25 4.78 4.56 15.70
C ASP A 25 5.92 3.59 15.32
N MET A 26 5.76 2.29 15.60
CA MET A 26 6.72 1.27 15.17
C MET A 26 6.77 1.10 13.66
N MET A 27 5.62 1.23 12.97
CA MET A 27 5.57 1.23 11.50
C MET A 27 6.24 2.48 10.90
N THR A 28 6.09 3.63 11.56
CA THR A 28 6.73 4.88 11.15
C THR A 28 8.25 4.76 11.29
N ILE A 29 8.74 4.31 12.45
CA ILE A 29 10.18 4.14 12.73
C ILE A 29 10.81 3.14 11.77
N SER A 30 10.18 1.99 11.52
CA SER A 30 10.74 0.99 10.61
C SER A 30 10.82 1.51 9.16
N SER A 31 9.82 2.27 8.73
CA SER A 31 9.79 2.90 7.40
C SER A 31 10.83 4.03 7.28
N GLU A 32 11.04 4.83 8.34
CA GLU A 32 12.04 5.93 8.39
C GLU A 32 13.47 5.39 8.33
N VAL A 33 13.78 4.33 9.09
CA VAL A 33 15.08 3.65 9.00
C VAL A 33 15.30 3.09 7.59
N ALA A 34 14.29 2.44 7.02
CA ALA A 34 14.36 1.92 5.66
C ALA A 34 14.55 3.04 4.62
N ALA A 35 13.90 4.20 4.81
CA ALA A 35 14.04 5.36 3.94
C ALA A 35 15.45 5.93 3.98
N SER A 36 16.00 6.14 5.18
CA SER A 36 17.34 6.68 5.40
C SER A 36 18.41 5.81 4.75
N GLU A 37 18.36 4.50 4.98
CA GLU A 37 19.30 3.56 4.36
C GLU A 37 19.14 3.52 2.83
N SER A 38 17.90 3.58 2.33
CA SER A 38 17.60 3.58 0.89
C SER A 38 18.13 4.84 0.21
N ALA A 39 17.90 6.01 0.81
CA ALA A 39 18.35 7.28 0.28
C ALA A 39 19.88 7.37 0.23
N ALA A 40 20.56 6.91 1.29
CA ALA A 40 22.02 6.76 1.30
C ALA A 40 22.51 5.78 0.22
N GLY A 41 21.71 4.76 -0.12
CA GLY A 41 21.95 3.84 -1.23
C GLY A 41 21.62 4.38 -2.63
N GLY A 42 21.17 5.64 -2.76
CA GLY A 42 20.79 6.27 -4.02
C GLY A 42 19.36 5.97 -4.50
N VAL A 43 18.56 5.26 -3.70
CA VAL A 43 17.13 5.02 -4.00
C VAL A 43 16.32 6.23 -3.56
N ARG A 44 15.48 6.78 -4.44
CA ARG A 44 14.61 7.95 -4.16
C ARG A 44 13.12 7.64 -4.18
N VAL A 45 12.74 6.43 -4.56
CA VAL A 45 11.34 5.97 -4.63
C VAL A 45 11.30 4.53 -4.15
N THR A 46 10.43 4.23 -3.18
CA THR A 46 10.10 2.86 -2.78
C THR A 46 8.75 2.43 -3.33
N PHE A 47 8.63 1.17 -3.70
CA PHE A 47 7.36 0.51 -4.00
C PHE A 47 6.69 -0.01 -2.72
N ALA A 48 6.42 0.89 -1.78
CA ALA A 48 5.77 0.61 -0.51
C ALA A 48 5.01 1.87 -0.02
N PRO A 49 3.96 1.71 0.82
CA PRO A 49 3.46 0.45 1.38
C PRO A 49 2.56 -0.37 0.44
N MET A 50 2.54 -1.69 0.68
CA MET A 50 1.47 -2.56 0.18
C MET A 50 0.32 -2.53 1.19
N THR A 51 -0.88 -2.15 0.74
CA THR A 51 -2.02 -1.85 1.61
C THR A 51 -3.27 -2.64 1.25
N ASP A 52 -3.12 -3.72 0.47
CA ASP A 52 -4.26 -4.54 0.08
C ASP A 52 -4.86 -5.23 1.32
N LEU A 53 -6.17 -5.15 1.51
CA LEU A 53 -6.88 -5.90 2.56
C LEU A 53 -6.97 -7.38 2.16
N VAL A 54 -6.58 -8.28 3.06
CA VAL A 54 -6.49 -9.72 2.76
C VAL A 54 -7.37 -10.53 3.71
N ARG A 55 -8.23 -11.38 3.17
CA ARG A 55 -9.07 -12.33 3.93
C ARG A 55 -8.93 -13.78 3.48
N ASP A 56 -8.01 -14.02 2.56
CA ASP A 56 -7.71 -15.36 2.06
C ASP A 56 -6.25 -15.72 2.39
N PRO A 57 -6.00 -16.52 3.44
CA PRO A 57 -4.64 -16.85 3.86
C PRO A 57 -3.90 -17.75 2.86
N ARG A 58 -4.58 -18.28 1.83
CA ARG A 58 -3.92 -19.02 0.74
C ARG A 58 -3.08 -18.10 -0.15
N TRP A 59 -3.38 -16.80 -0.16
CA TRP A 59 -2.68 -15.83 -0.98
C TRP A 59 -1.30 -15.51 -0.41
N GLY A 60 -0.25 -15.87 -1.14
CA GLY A 60 1.14 -15.74 -0.66
C GLY A 60 1.57 -14.31 -0.32
N ARG A 61 0.90 -13.27 -0.86
CA ARG A 61 1.20 -11.87 -0.52
C ARG A 61 0.52 -11.39 0.77
N VAL A 62 -0.19 -12.26 1.51
CA VAL A 62 -0.69 -11.93 2.85
C VAL A 62 0.40 -11.39 3.76
N MET A 63 1.64 -11.85 3.56
CA MET A 63 2.83 -11.41 4.29
C MET A 63 3.16 -9.92 4.10
N GLU A 64 2.78 -9.34 2.95
CA GLU A 64 3.04 -7.94 2.58
C GLU A 64 1.90 -7.00 3.02
N SER A 65 0.76 -7.54 3.40
CA SER A 65 -0.39 -6.78 3.91
C SER A 65 -0.27 -6.59 5.43
N THR A 66 -0.98 -5.60 5.95
CA THR A 66 -1.16 -5.39 7.40
C THR A 66 -2.42 -6.07 7.95
N GLY A 67 -3.04 -6.98 7.17
CA GLY A 67 -4.09 -7.89 7.64
C GLY A 67 -5.47 -7.68 7.00
N GLU A 68 -6.51 -8.08 7.74
CA GLU A 68 -7.89 -8.19 7.26
C GLU A 68 -8.84 -7.06 7.68
N ASP A 69 -8.38 -6.18 8.57
CA ASP A 69 -9.18 -5.10 9.14
C ASP A 69 -8.96 -3.77 8.38
N PRO A 70 -10.03 -3.14 7.84
CA PRO A 70 -9.90 -1.88 7.11
C PRO A 70 -9.29 -0.74 7.94
N TYR A 71 -9.59 -0.66 9.24
CA TYR A 71 -9.13 0.44 10.09
C TYR A 71 -7.63 0.32 10.39
N LEU A 72 -7.20 -0.83 10.90
CA LEU A 72 -5.78 -1.10 11.19
C LEU A 72 -4.94 -0.95 9.92
N ASN A 73 -5.41 -1.47 8.78
CA ASN A 73 -4.72 -1.34 7.50
C ASN A 73 -4.56 0.12 7.08
N SER A 74 -5.60 0.94 7.25
CA SER A 74 -5.54 2.39 6.98
C SER A 74 -4.55 3.12 7.89
N VAL A 75 -4.56 2.81 9.19
CA VAL A 75 -3.66 3.42 10.18
C VAL A 75 -2.20 3.08 9.87
N MET A 76 -1.90 1.81 9.57
CA MET A 76 -0.56 1.34 9.25
C MET A 76 -0.07 1.87 7.90
N ALA A 77 -0.95 1.95 6.89
CA ALA A 77 -0.64 2.53 5.58
C ALA A 77 -0.19 4.00 5.71
N ALA A 78 -0.96 4.82 6.42
CA ALA A 78 -0.63 6.22 6.65
C ALA A 78 0.67 6.38 7.44
N ALA A 79 0.92 5.54 8.44
CA ALA A 79 2.16 5.53 9.22
C ALA A 79 3.38 5.20 8.34
N SER A 80 3.27 4.20 7.47
CA SER A 80 4.36 3.83 6.56
C SER A 80 4.67 4.93 5.55
N VAL A 81 3.66 5.57 4.96
CA VAL A 81 3.86 6.73 4.06
C VAL A 81 4.60 7.86 4.76
N LYS A 82 4.19 8.20 6.00
CA LYS A 82 4.86 9.24 6.80
C LYS A 82 6.30 8.88 7.12
N GLY A 83 6.59 7.63 7.49
CA GLY A 83 7.95 7.19 7.76
C GLY A 83 8.84 7.19 6.52
N PHE A 84 8.31 6.78 5.36
CA PHE A 84 9.10 6.81 4.12
C PHE A 84 9.39 8.22 3.61
N GLN A 85 8.39 9.10 3.63
CA GLN A 85 8.46 10.41 2.97
C GLN A 85 8.85 11.56 3.89
N GLY A 86 8.71 11.38 5.21
CA GLY A 86 8.88 12.46 6.17
C GLY A 86 7.87 13.59 5.93
N LYS A 87 8.38 14.78 5.61
CA LYS A 87 7.58 15.95 5.25
C LYS A 87 7.81 16.31 3.78
N LEU A 88 6.85 17.00 3.18
CA LEU A 88 7.02 17.59 1.85
C LEU A 88 7.60 19.02 1.98
N PRO A 89 8.57 19.42 1.12
CA PRO A 89 9.27 18.58 0.13
C PRO A 89 10.18 17.52 0.78
N ILE A 90 10.26 16.34 0.15
CA ILE A 90 11.02 15.18 0.65
C ILE A 90 12.51 15.53 0.74
N ASP A 91 13.10 15.35 1.92
CA ASP A 91 14.51 15.65 2.18
C ASP A 91 15.48 14.56 1.65
N GLU A 92 16.77 14.70 1.97
CA GLU A 92 17.82 13.78 1.52
C GLU A 92 17.82 12.42 2.22
N ASN A 93 17.17 12.29 3.40
CA ASN A 93 17.09 11.05 4.17
C ASN A 93 15.80 10.27 3.92
N HIS A 94 14.83 10.87 3.24
CA HIS A 94 13.54 10.27 2.93
C HIS A 94 13.41 9.90 1.45
N VAL A 95 12.43 9.05 1.14
CA VAL A 95 12.15 8.58 -0.23
C VAL A 95 10.66 8.69 -0.53
N ALA A 96 10.30 8.86 -1.81
CA ALA A 96 8.89 8.88 -2.21
C ALA A 96 8.24 7.51 -2.01
N ALA A 97 7.06 7.48 -1.38
CA ALA A 97 6.27 6.28 -1.18
C ALA A 97 5.37 6.03 -2.39
N THR A 98 5.15 4.76 -2.70
CA THR A 98 4.24 4.30 -3.74
C THR A 98 3.23 3.36 -3.11
N VAL A 99 2.00 3.82 -2.90
CA VAL A 99 0.93 2.95 -2.39
C VAL A 99 0.56 1.90 -3.44
N LYS A 100 0.46 0.63 -3.03
CA LYS A 100 0.16 -0.49 -3.91
C LYS A 100 -0.74 -1.54 -3.26
N HIS A 101 -1.49 -2.35 -4.00
CA HIS A 101 -1.66 -2.35 -5.45
C HIS A 101 -3.07 -1.88 -5.76
N PHE A 102 -3.21 -0.71 -6.36
CA PHE A 102 -4.51 -0.08 -6.60
C PHE A 102 -5.26 -0.81 -7.73
N ALA A 103 -6.31 -1.60 -7.47
CA ALA A 103 -6.95 -1.81 -6.16
C ALA A 103 -7.56 -3.21 -5.97
N ALA A 104 -7.89 -3.50 -4.71
CA ALA A 104 -8.56 -4.71 -4.23
C ALA A 104 -7.80 -6.03 -4.50
N TYR A 105 -6.48 -5.93 -4.67
CA TYR A 105 -5.68 -7.07 -5.12
C TYR A 105 -5.61 -8.23 -4.12
N GLY A 106 -5.92 -7.98 -2.85
CA GLY A 106 -6.00 -8.98 -1.77
C GLY A 106 -7.27 -9.83 -1.75
N ALA A 107 -8.16 -9.68 -2.74
CA ALA A 107 -9.38 -10.49 -2.89
C ALA A 107 -9.37 -11.49 -4.08
N PRO A 108 -8.23 -12.08 -4.49
CA PRO A 108 -8.24 -12.94 -5.67
C PRO A 108 -9.00 -14.23 -5.37
N GLU A 109 -9.78 -14.69 -6.34
CA GLU A 109 -10.52 -15.94 -6.24
C GLU A 109 -9.59 -17.10 -5.85
N ALA A 110 -10.03 -17.87 -4.85
CA ALA A 110 -9.31 -19.01 -4.27
C ALA A 110 -7.91 -18.69 -3.73
N GLY A 111 -7.60 -17.41 -3.46
CA GLY A 111 -6.28 -16.97 -2.99
C GLY A 111 -5.18 -17.18 -4.02
N ARG A 112 -5.53 -17.40 -5.30
CA ARG A 112 -4.55 -17.65 -6.35
C ARG A 112 -4.00 -16.32 -6.85
N GLN A 113 -2.67 -16.17 -6.82
CA GLN A 113 -1.99 -14.97 -7.31
C GLN A 113 -2.47 -14.57 -8.72
N TYR A 114 -2.68 -13.27 -8.95
CA TYR A 114 -3.16 -12.68 -10.21
C TYR A 114 -4.59 -13.06 -10.65
N ASN A 115 -5.31 -13.85 -9.86
CA ASN A 115 -6.63 -14.34 -10.27
C ASN A 115 -7.70 -13.24 -10.26
N THR A 116 -8.87 -13.56 -10.82
CA THR A 116 -10.05 -12.71 -10.84
C THR A 116 -10.37 -12.15 -9.46
N VAL A 117 -10.71 -10.85 -9.41
CA VAL A 117 -11.35 -10.22 -8.25
C VAL A 117 -12.74 -9.77 -8.71
N ASP A 118 -13.76 -10.25 -8.02
CA ASP A 118 -15.16 -9.85 -8.20
C ASP A 118 -15.78 -9.56 -6.84
N ILE A 119 -16.06 -8.28 -6.59
CA ILE A 119 -16.66 -7.80 -5.35
C ILE A 119 -17.65 -6.69 -5.70
N SER A 120 -18.71 -6.55 -4.89
CA SER A 120 -19.65 -5.43 -5.06
C SER A 120 -18.95 -4.10 -4.82
N GLU A 121 -19.41 -3.07 -5.51
CA GLU A 121 -18.87 -1.72 -5.33
C GLU A 121 -19.02 -1.23 -3.88
N TRP A 122 -20.12 -1.57 -3.22
CA TRP A 122 -20.30 -1.28 -1.79
C TRP A 122 -19.17 -1.88 -0.95
N ARG A 123 -18.86 -3.17 -1.13
CA ARG A 123 -17.78 -3.83 -0.38
C ARG A 123 -16.43 -3.22 -0.72
N PHE A 124 -16.19 -2.90 -1.99
CA PHE A 124 -14.97 -2.24 -2.42
C PHE A 124 -14.78 -0.90 -1.68
N ARG A 125 -15.80 -0.04 -1.70
CA ARG A 125 -15.77 1.31 -1.10
C ARG A 125 -15.66 1.26 0.43
N ASP A 126 -16.42 0.37 1.07
CA ASP A 126 -16.47 0.26 2.54
C ASP A 126 -15.18 -0.36 3.12
N GLN A 127 -14.60 -1.36 2.44
CA GLN A 127 -13.58 -2.23 3.05
C GLN A 127 -12.22 -2.17 2.37
N TYR A 128 -12.20 -2.23 1.03
CA TYR A 128 -10.95 -2.38 0.29
C TYR A 128 -10.32 -1.04 -0.12
N LEU A 129 -11.11 0.03 -0.21
CA LEU A 129 -10.63 1.33 -0.67
C LEU A 129 -9.95 2.17 0.44
N SER A 130 -10.33 1.93 1.70
CA SER A 130 -9.99 2.79 2.85
C SER A 130 -8.49 2.97 3.07
N SER A 131 -7.70 1.91 2.93
CA SER A 131 -6.25 1.96 3.15
C SER A 131 -5.51 2.73 2.06
N TYR A 132 -5.93 2.61 0.80
CA TYR A 132 -5.40 3.43 -0.29
C TYR A 132 -5.74 4.90 -0.07
N LYS A 133 -6.98 5.21 0.33
CA LYS A 133 -7.38 6.57 0.69
C LYS A 133 -6.52 7.11 1.83
N ALA A 134 -6.26 6.34 2.89
CA ALA A 134 -5.44 6.77 4.01
C ALA A 134 -3.99 7.05 3.59
N ALA A 135 -3.42 6.27 2.66
CA ALA A 135 -2.10 6.53 2.10
C ALA A 135 -2.08 7.81 1.23
N ILE A 136 -3.12 8.05 0.44
CA ILE A 136 -3.28 9.28 -0.37
C ILE A 136 -3.48 10.51 0.53
N ASP A 137 -4.31 10.41 1.56
CA ASP A 137 -4.50 11.46 2.58
C ASP A 137 -3.19 11.75 3.34
N ALA A 138 -2.33 10.73 3.50
CA ALA A 138 -0.96 10.86 4.02
C ALA A 138 0.05 11.39 2.98
N GLN A 139 -0.42 11.81 1.81
CA GLN A 139 0.33 12.41 0.72
C GLN A 139 1.34 11.48 0.04
N ALA A 140 1.03 10.18 -0.08
CA ALA A 140 1.83 9.27 -0.91
C ALA A 140 2.04 9.86 -2.30
N GLN A 141 3.29 9.88 -2.80
CA GLN A 141 3.62 10.58 -4.05
C GLN A 141 3.33 9.75 -5.30
N LEU A 142 3.20 8.43 -5.17
CA LEU A 142 2.90 7.54 -6.30
C LEU A 142 1.83 6.51 -5.91
N VAL A 143 1.14 6.00 -6.93
CA VAL A 143 0.18 4.89 -6.84
C VAL A 143 0.56 3.86 -7.90
N MET A 144 0.66 2.59 -7.50
CA MET A 144 0.95 1.48 -8.42
C MET A 144 -0.32 0.68 -8.68
N THR A 145 -0.63 0.44 -9.96
CA THR A 145 -1.81 -0.35 -10.36
C THR A 145 -1.68 -1.81 -9.95
N SER A 146 -2.80 -2.49 -9.69
CA SER A 146 -2.84 -3.93 -9.48
C SER A 146 -2.92 -4.73 -10.79
N PHE A 147 -2.74 -6.05 -10.67
CA PHE A 147 -2.79 -6.98 -11.81
C PHE A 147 -4.20 -7.53 -12.09
N ASN A 148 -5.07 -7.55 -11.09
CA ASN A 148 -6.39 -8.18 -11.19
C ASN A 148 -7.36 -7.37 -12.06
N THR A 149 -8.43 -8.03 -12.50
CA THR A 149 -9.67 -7.36 -12.91
C THR A 149 -10.39 -6.82 -11.69
N LEU A 150 -11.04 -5.66 -11.81
CA LEU A 150 -12.03 -5.18 -10.85
C LEU A 150 -13.22 -4.66 -11.65
N PHE A 151 -14.44 -5.05 -11.29
CA PHE A 151 -15.65 -4.80 -12.10
C PHE A 151 -15.49 -5.30 -13.55
N GLY A 152 -14.82 -6.44 -13.72
CA GLY A 152 -14.58 -7.08 -15.02
C GLY A 152 -13.47 -6.45 -15.89
N ILE A 153 -12.82 -5.37 -15.45
CA ILE A 153 -11.79 -4.66 -16.25
C ILE A 153 -10.44 -4.71 -15.51
N PRO A 154 -9.32 -5.07 -16.16
CA PRO A 154 -7.99 -5.02 -15.56
C PRO A 154 -7.69 -3.63 -14.96
N ALA A 155 -7.21 -3.58 -13.72
CA ALA A 155 -7.06 -2.32 -12.98
C ALA A 155 -6.27 -1.26 -13.76
N THR A 156 -5.18 -1.64 -14.42
CA THR A 156 -4.34 -0.74 -15.23
C THR A 156 -5.09 0.01 -16.34
N CYS A 157 -6.13 -0.59 -16.94
CA CYS A 157 -6.94 0.04 -17.99
C CYS A 157 -8.37 0.39 -17.54
N ASN A 158 -8.66 0.25 -16.24
CA ASN A 158 -9.96 0.57 -15.68
C ASN A 158 -10.07 2.08 -15.45
N LYS A 159 -10.68 2.80 -16.41
CA LYS A 159 -10.90 4.25 -16.33
C LYS A 159 -11.69 4.66 -15.08
N TYR A 160 -12.72 3.88 -14.72
CA TYR A 160 -13.52 4.15 -13.53
C TYR A 160 -12.64 4.15 -12.27
N LEU A 161 -11.75 3.18 -12.16
CA LEU A 161 -10.81 3.10 -11.04
C LEU A 161 -9.74 4.20 -11.07
N MET A 162 -9.05 4.36 -12.21
CA MET A 162 -7.84 5.19 -12.30
C MET A 162 -8.09 6.68 -12.49
N LYS A 163 -9.27 7.06 -12.97
CA LYS A 163 -9.65 8.46 -13.15
C LYS A 163 -10.76 8.83 -12.18
N ASP A 164 -11.93 8.22 -12.35
CA ASP A 164 -13.13 8.66 -11.65
C ASP A 164 -12.96 8.48 -10.12
N ILE A 165 -12.45 7.33 -9.66
CA ILE A 165 -12.18 7.12 -8.23
C ILE A 165 -10.85 7.75 -7.79
N LEU A 166 -9.72 7.36 -8.41
CA LEU A 166 -8.41 7.78 -7.91
C LEU A 166 -8.18 9.29 -7.98
N ARG A 167 -8.46 9.90 -9.14
CA ARG A 167 -8.15 11.31 -9.36
C ARG A 167 -9.30 12.21 -8.94
N ASP A 168 -10.52 11.87 -9.34
CA ASP A 168 -11.66 12.77 -9.13
C ASP A 168 -12.25 12.64 -7.72
N GLU A 169 -12.44 11.42 -7.20
CA GLU A 169 -12.99 11.20 -5.85
C GLU A 169 -11.94 11.29 -4.73
N LEU A 170 -10.78 10.64 -4.89
CA LEU A 170 -9.70 10.63 -3.90
C LEU A 170 -8.74 11.83 -4.04
N THR A 171 -8.94 12.68 -5.04
CA THR A 171 -8.17 13.91 -5.26
C THR A 171 -6.65 13.71 -5.39
N PHE A 172 -6.24 12.57 -5.99
CA PHE A 172 -4.83 12.28 -6.25
C PHE A 172 -4.34 12.99 -7.53
N ASP A 173 -3.35 13.87 -7.40
CA ASP A 173 -2.76 14.68 -8.49
C ASP A 173 -1.61 13.94 -9.20
#